data_AF-X0W060-F1
#
_entry.id   AF-X0W060-F1
#
_cell.length_a   1.000
_cell.length_b   1.000
_cell.length_c   1.000
_cell.angle_alpha   90.00
_cell.angle_beta   90.00
_cell.angle_gamma   90.00
#
_symmetry.space_group_name_H-M   'P 1'
#
loop_
_entity.id
_entity.type
_entity.pdbx_description
1 polymer ?
#
loop_
_entity_poly.entity_id
_entity_poly.type
_entity_poly.pdbx_seq_one_letter_code
_entity_poly.pdbx_strand_id
1 'polypeptide(L)'
;MSVKPEDHTPEWLHKHGPKAHKREKECAKCHEPRNCFSCHGIQMPHPKAWDKAPHGPPAKENPLACNRCHRQRECEICHKTPMPHSTDYVMVHPRESIDGEVCTTCHNQKFCQACHERSNPHDPREWMPNHGVDAKQDDRGCMVCHHQEYCDNCHKNKNPHKVDYLAVHKQPARTDPGVCNRCHEEQYCMDCHLVETPHPEDWSDWHKQTAMKQKGVCVNCHDESYCTAC
;
A
#
# COMPACT_ATOMS: atom_id res chain seq x y z
N MET A 1 -57.19 -29.38 -0.92
CA MET A 1 -56.21 -30.41 -0.53
C MET A 1 -54.91 -30.10 -1.25
N SER A 2 -53.84 -29.76 -0.53
CA SER A 2 -52.53 -29.51 -1.16
C SER A 2 -51.87 -30.86 -1.43
N VAL A 3 -51.92 -31.31 -2.69
CA VAL A 3 -51.30 -32.56 -3.11
C VAL A 3 -49.80 -32.33 -3.22
N LYS A 4 -49.01 -33.20 -2.57
CA LYS A 4 -47.55 -33.20 -2.64
C LYS A 4 -47.12 -33.39 -4.11
N PRO A 5 -46.40 -32.42 -4.72
CA PRO A 5 -45.92 -32.54 -6.10
C PRO A 5 -44.97 -33.74 -6.30
N GLU A 6 -44.96 -34.31 -7.49
CA GLU A 6 -44.13 -35.48 -7.86
C GLU A 6 -42.63 -35.28 -7.61
N ASP A 7 -42.14 -34.04 -7.68
CA ASP A 7 -40.72 -33.71 -7.45
C ASP A 7 -40.25 -33.94 -5.99
N HIS A 8 -41.15 -34.25 -5.05
CA HIS A 8 -40.77 -34.51 -3.65
C HIS A 8 -40.35 -35.98 -3.41
N THR A 9 -39.27 -36.39 -4.08
CA THR A 9 -38.62 -37.71 -3.93
C THR A 9 -37.29 -37.62 -3.18
N PRO A 10 -36.72 -38.72 -2.68
CA PRO A 10 -35.38 -38.72 -2.07
C PRO A 10 -34.27 -38.22 -3.02
N GLU A 11 -34.40 -38.48 -4.33
CA GLU A 11 -33.44 -38.07 -5.36
C GLU A 11 -33.39 -36.54 -5.54
N TRP A 12 -34.47 -35.84 -5.20
CA TRP A 12 -34.56 -34.37 -5.27
C TRP A 12 -33.41 -33.69 -4.52
N LEU A 13 -33.09 -34.17 -3.32
CA LEU A 13 -32.07 -33.58 -2.46
C LEU A 13 -30.70 -33.47 -3.15
N HIS A 14 -30.42 -34.36 -4.11
CA HIS A 14 -29.12 -34.43 -4.78
C HIS A 14 -29.06 -33.68 -6.11
N LYS A 15 -30.19 -33.39 -6.77
CA LYS A 15 -30.21 -32.91 -8.17
C LYS A 15 -31.20 -31.78 -8.44
N HIS A 16 -31.77 -31.17 -7.42
CA HIS A 16 -32.81 -30.15 -7.60
C HIS A 16 -32.33 -28.82 -8.16
N GLY A 17 -31.08 -28.40 -7.90
CA GLY A 17 -30.58 -27.05 -8.16
C GLY A 17 -31.02 -26.44 -9.51
N PRO A 18 -30.67 -27.05 -10.66
CA PRO A 18 -31.06 -26.53 -11.97
C PRO A 18 -32.58 -26.48 -12.22
N LYS A 19 -33.33 -27.46 -11.70
CA LYS A 19 -34.80 -27.52 -11.84
C LYS A 19 -35.49 -26.48 -10.97
N ALA A 20 -35.03 -26.34 -9.71
CA ALA A 20 -35.55 -25.39 -8.75
C ALA A 20 -35.32 -23.94 -9.23
N HIS A 21 -34.15 -23.65 -9.81
CA HIS A 21 -33.87 -22.35 -10.40
C HIS A 21 -34.78 -22.03 -11.59
N LYS A 22 -34.99 -22.98 -12.52
CA LYS A 22 -35.87 -22.76 -13.69
C LYS A 22 -37.35 -22.61 -13.33
N ARG A 23 -37.80 -23.26 -12.25
CA ARG A 23 -39.21 -23.32 -11.82
C ARG A 23 -39.45 -22.60 -10.49
N GLU A 24 -38.61 -21.61 -10.14
CA GLU A 24 -38.66 -20.87 -8.88
C GLU A 24 -40.07 -20.39 -8.54
N LYS A 25 -40.77 -19.78 -9.51
CA LYS A 25 -42.13 -19.26 -9.34
C LYS A 25 -43.17 -20.33 -9.03
N GLU A 26 -42.95 -21.58 -9.43
CA GLU A 26 -43.84 -22.69 -9.13
C GLU A 26 -43.63 -23.18 -7.70
N CYS A 27 -42.37 -23.30 -7.27
CA CYS A 27 -42.01 -23.64 -5.91
C CYS A 27 -42.45 -22.56 -4.91
N ALA A 28 -42.34 -21.29 -5.31
CA ALA A 28 -42.71 -20.12 -4.50
C ALA A 28 -44.22 -20.03 -4.18
N LYS A 29 -45.06 -20.86 -4.81
CA LYS A 29 -46.49 -20.97 -4.46
C LYS A 29 -46.70 -21.60 -3.07
N CYS A 30 -45.76 -22.40 -2.61
CA CYS A 30 -45.84 -23.12 -1.32
C CYS A 30 -44.60 -22.93 -0.43
N HIS A 31 -43.44 -22.61 -1.00
CA HIS A 31 -42.18 -22.44 -0.27
C HIS A 31 -41.72 -20.99 -0.26
N GLU A 32 -41.20 -20.55 0.87
CA GLU A 32 -40.56 -19.24 1.02
C GLU A 32 -39.03 -19.38 0.92
N PRO A 33 -38.29 -18.31 0.60
CA PRO A 33 -36.83 -18.36 0.50
C PRO A 33 -36.13 -18.91 1.76
N ARG A 34 -36.72 -18.69 2.95
CA ARG A 34 -36.21 -19.26 4.21
C ARG A 34 -36.21 -20.79 4.25
N ASN A 35 -37.11 -21.45 3.52
CA ASN A 35 -37.15 -22.92 3.43
C ASN A 35 -35.96 -23.45 2.63
N CYS A 36 -35.50 -22.70 1.63
CA CYS A 36 -34.28 -23.02 0.92
C CYS A 36 -33.07 -22.77 1.83
N PHE A 37 -33.06 -21.62 2.51
CA PHE A 37 -31.99 -21.21 3.43
C PHE A 37 -31.75 -22.22 4.54
N SER A 38 -32.79 -22.82 5.14
CA SER A 38 -32.64 -23.77 6.25
C SER A 38 -31.79 -25.00 5.89
N CYS A 39 -31.74 -25.39 4.62
CA CYS A 39 -30.90 -26.49 4.14
C CYS A 39 -29.58 -25.99 3.53
N HIS A 40 -29.64 -24.91 2.76
CA HIS A 40 -28.48 -24.41 2.01
C HIS A 40 -27.51 -23.58 2.86
N GLY A 41 -28.00 -22.93 3.91
CA GLY A 41 -27.23 -21.97 4.73
C GLY A 41 -26.87 -20.68 3.99
N ILE A 42 -27.35 -20.52 2.76
CA ILE A 42 -27.18 -19.34 1.89
C ILE A 42 -28.53 -19.05 1.24
N GLN A 43 -28.81 -17.76 1.03
CA GLN A 43 -30.09 -17.32 0.47
C GLN A 43 -30.31 -17.90 -0.92
N MET A 44 -31.35 -18.73 -1.07
CA MET A 44 -31.71 -19.37 -2.32
C MET A 44 -33.18 -19.14 -2.67
N PRO A 45 -33.50 -18.73 -3.91
CA PRO A 45 -32.57 -18.32 -4.96
C PRO A 45 -31.75 -17.09 -4.52
N HIS A 46 -30.53 -16.95 -5.08
CA HIS A 46 -29.74 -15.75 -4.82
C HIS A 46 -30.56 -14.50 -5.20
N PRO A 47 -30.53 -13.43 -4.39
CA PRO A 47 -31.10 -12.13 -4.74
C PRO A 47 -30.62 -11.62 -6.11
N LYS A 48 -31.38 -10.70 -6.70
CA LYS A 48 -30.92 -10.01 -7.91
C LYS A 48 -29.60 -9.28 -7.64
N ALA A 49 -28.71 -9.26 -8.63
CA ALA A 49 -27.37 -8.65 -8.58
C ALA A 49 -26.40 -9.26 -7.53
N TRP A 50 -26.65 -10.49 -7.07
CA TRP A 50 -25.80 -11.21 -6.11
C TRP A 50 -24.33 -11.27 -6.52
N ASP A 51 -24.06 -11.42 -7.82
CA ASP A 51 -22.73 -11.41 -8.44
C ASP A 51 -21.93 -10.15 -8.14
N LYS A 52 -22.60 -9.02 -7.88
CA LYS A 52 -21.98 -7.76 -7.47
C LYS A 52 -22.05 -7.56 -5.96
N ALA A 53 -23.24 -7.73 -5.39
CA ALA A 53 -23.49 -7.67 -3.95
C ALA A 53 -24.85 -8.29 -3.62
N PRO A 54 -25.03 -8.91 -2.44
CA PRO A 54 -24.08 -9.01 -1.32
C PRO A 54 -23.40 -10.39 -1.20
N HIS A 55 -22.84 -10.99 -2.26
CA HIS A 55 -22.18 -12.31 -2.12
C HIS A 55 -20.91 -12.31 -1.24
N GLY A 56 -20.29 -11.14 -1.01
CA GLY A 56 -19.05 -11.00 -0.24
C GLY A 56 -19.13 -11.47 1.22
N PRO A 57 -20.02 -10.93 2.07
CA PRO A 57 -20.13 -11.35 3.47
C PRO A 57 -20.41 -12.85 3.64
N PRO A 58 -21.37 -13.48 2.92
CA PRO A 58 -21.58 -14.92 2.98
C PRO A 58 -20.37 -15.74 2.49
N ALA A 59 -19.67 -15.28 1.44
CA ALA A 59 -18.45 -15.95 0.96
C ALA A 59 -17.30 -15.89 1.97
N LYS A 60 -17.20 -14.80 2.76
CA LYS A 60 -16.24 -14.67 3.87
C LYS A 60 -16.60 -15.58 5.05
N GLU A 61 -17.89 -15.72 5.34
CA GLU A 61 -18.37 -16.53 6.46
C GLU A 61 -18.27 -18.03 6.17
N ASN A 62 -18.69 -18.47 4.98
CA ASN A 62 -18.71 -19.88 4.61
C ASN A 62 -18.46 -20.10 3.10
N PRO A 63 -17.20 -20.03 2.63
CA PRO A 63 -16.88 -20.20 1.21
C PRO A 63 -17.20 -21.62 0.69
N LEU A 64 -17.18 -22.64 1.57
CA LEU A 64 -17.48 -24.02 1.18
C LEU A 64 -18.96 -24.23 0.82
N ALA A 65 -19.87 -23.37 1.28
CA ALA A 65 -21.28 -23.43 0.88
C ALA A 65 -21.44 -23.18 -0.64
N CYS A 66 -20.63 -22.29 -1.20
CA CYS A 66 -20.63 -21.96 -2.63
C CYS A 66 -20.16 -23.15 -3.48
N ASN A 67 -19.15 -23.88 -3.00
CA ASN A 67 -18.52 -25.01 -3.70
C ASN A 67 -19.45 -26.22 -3.89
N ARG A 68 -20.62 -26.22 -3.24
CA ARG A 68 -21.68 -27.22 -3.44
C ARG A 68 -22.32 -27.13 -4.83
N CYS A 69 -22.22 -25.97 -5.49
CA CYS A 69 -22.82 -25.71 -6.81
C CYS A 69 -21.87 -25.01 -7.78
N HIS A 70 -21.00 -24.12 -7.28
CA HIS A 70 -20.01 -23.39 -8.06
C HIS A 70 -18.63 -24.05 -7.96
N ARG A 71 -17.75 -23.82 -8.93
CA ARG A 71 -16.35 -24.24 -8.87
C ARG A 71 -15.48 -22.99 -8.66
N GLN A 72 -14.19 -23.23 -8.37
CA GLN A 72 -13.26 -22.14 -8.09
C GLN A 72 -13.12 -21.16 -9.27
N ARG A 73 -13.13 -21.67 -10.51
CA ARG A 73 -13.02 -20.85 -11.73
C ARG A 73 -14.12 -19.79 -11.84
N GLU A 74 -15.32 -20.04 -11.30
CA GLU A 74 -16.40 -19.05 -11.33
C GLU A 74 -16.08 -17.84 -10.43
N CYS A 75 -15.29 -18.03 -9.36
CA CYS A 75 -14.79 -16.94 -8.53
C CYS A 75 -13.68 -16.15 -9.24
N GLU A 76 -12.78 -16.85 -9.93
CA GLU A 76 -11.58 -16.29 -10.58
C GLU A 76 -11.89 -15.37 -11.76
N ILE A 77 -13.11 -15.45 -12.34
CA ILE A 77 -13.56 -14.54 -13.40
C ILE A 77 -13.46 -13.09 -12.94
N CYS A 78 -13.85 -12.82 -11.68
CA CYS A 78 -13.86 -11.48 -11.11
C CYS A 78 -12.76 -11.29 -10.05
N HIS A 79 -12.51 -12.28 -9.19
CA HIS A 79 -11.55 -12.18 -8.09
C HIS A 79 -10.11 -12.45 -8.56
N LYS A 80 -9.58 -11.55 -9.40
CA LYS A 80 -8.20 -11.63 -9.90
C LYS A 80 -7.16 -11.06 -8.91
N THR A 81 -7.61 -10.48 -7.81
CA THR A 81 -6.80 -9.94 -6.70
C THR A 81 -7.43 -10.38 -5.36
N PRO A 82 -6.67 -10.48 -4.26
CA PRO A 82 -7.21 -10.91 -2.97
C PRO A 82 -8.36 -10.02 -2.47
N MET A 83 -9.46 -10.65 -2.04
CA MET A 83 -10.69 -9.97 -1.58
C MET A 83 -11.08 -10.44 -0.15
N PRO A 84 -11.52 -9.53 0.74
CA PRO A 84 -11.42 -8.07 0.60
C PRO A 84 -9.95 -7.64 0.55
N HIS A 85 -9.65 -6.58 -0.19
CA HIS A 85 -8.30 -6.01 -0.19
C HIS A 85 -7.90 -5.54 1.23
N SER A 86 -6.60 -5.50 1.52
CA SER A 86 -6.10 -4.95 2.78
C SER A 86 -6.38 -3.45 2.89
N THR A 87 -6.31 -2.90 4.10
CA THR A 87 -6.39 -1.45 4.34
C THR A 87 -5.29 -0.69 3.60
N ASP A 88 -4.14 -1.33 3.40
CA ASP A 88 -2.95 -0.72 2.80
C ASP A 88 -2.85 -1.01 1.30
N TYR A 89 -3.95 -1.43 0.66
CA TYR A 89 -4.00 -1.78 -0.77
C TYR A 89 -3.47 -0.65 -1.67
N VAL A 90 -3.61 0.60 -1.24
CA VAL A 90 -3.08 1.79 -1.94
C VAL A 90 -1.58 1.71 -2.24
N MET A 91 -0.80 0.95 -1.46
CA MET A 91 0.64 0.76 -1.68
C MET A 91 0.97 -0.14 -2.87
N VAL A 92 0.12 -1.14 -3.13
CA VAL A 92 0.27 -2.08 -4.26
C VAL A 92 -0.59 -1.69 -5.46
N HIS A 93 -1.62 -0.87 -5.22
CA HIS A 93 -2.57 -0.39 -6.22
C HIS A 93 -1.91 0.11 -7.51
N PRO A 94 -0.87 0.98 -7.51
CA PRO A 94 -0.26 1.46 -8.76
C PRO A 94 0.28 0.35 -9.67
N ARG A 95 0.75 -0.76 -9.08
CA ARG A 95 1.27 -1.91 -9.82
C ARG A 95 0.15 -2.82 -10.32
N GLU A 96 -0.92 -2.96 -9.55
CA GLU A 96 -2.05 -3.84 -9.87
C GLU A 96 -3.12 -3.18 -10.75
N SER A 97 -3.20 -1.85 -10.77
CA SER A 97 -4.23 -1.07 -11.47
C SER A 97 -3.87 -0.73 -12.92
N ILE A 98 -2.83 -1.34 -13.49
CA ILE A 98 -2.34 -1.02 -14.85
C ILE A 98 -3.43 -1.30 -15.91
N ASP A 99 -4.14 -2.43 -15.77
CA ASP A 99 -5.17 -2.85 -16.73
C ASP A 99 -6.57 -2.31 -16.36
N GLY A 100 -6.81 -1.96 -15.08
CA GLY A 100 -7.98 -1.22 -14.57
C GLY A 100 -9.38 -1.84 -14.78
N GLU A 101 -9.59 -2.65 -15.81
CA GLU A 101 -10.87 -3.18 -16.26
C GLU A 101 -11.50 -4.07 -15.18
N VAL A 102 -10.69 -4.94 -14.57
CA VAL A 102 -11.15 -5.80 -13.47
C VAL A 102 -11.67 -4.99 -12.29
N CYS A 103 -11.05 -3.85 -11.99
CA CYS A 103 -11.45 -2.98 -10.88
C CYS A 103 -12.86 -2.44 -11.10
N THR A 104 -13.21 -2.11 -12.34
CA THR A 104 -14.53 -1.56 -12.71
C THR A 104 -15.68 -2.56 -12.59
N THR A 105 -15.38 -3.85 -12.45
CA THR A 105 -16.36 -4.89 -12.14
C THR A 105 -17.06 -4.63 -10.81
N CYS A 106 -16.32 -4.06 -9.85
CA CYS A 106 -16.79 -3.80 -8.48
C CYS A 106 -16.83 -2.30 -8.14
N HIS A 107 -15.84 -1.53 -8.60
CA HIS A 107 -15.68 -0.11 -8.29
C HIS A 107 -16.17 0.76 -9.45
N ASN A 108 -17.02 1.75 -9.16
CA ASN A 108 -17.46 2.69 -10.20
C ASN A 108 -16.47 3.85 -10.40
N GLN A 109 -16.66 4.66 -11.45
CA GLN A 109 -15.78 5.80 -11.76
C GLN A 109 -15.58 6.77 -10.58
N LYS A 110 -16.61 7.00 -9.75
CA LYS A 110 -16.52 7.91 -8.60
C LYS A 110 -15.58 7.38 -7.52
N PHE A 111 -15.47 6.05 -7.40
CA PHE A 111 -14.50 5.43 -6.50
C PHE A 111 -13.07 5.81 -6.91
N CYS A 112 -12.75 5.75 -8.20
CA CYS A 112 -11.43 6.14 -8.70
C CYS A 112 -11.17 7.64 -8.51
N GLN A 113 -12.17 8.47 -8.80
CA GLN A 113 -12.07 9.93 -8.71
C GLN A 113 -11.79 10.42 -7.29
N ALA A 114 -12.29 9.74 -6.26
CA ALA A 114 -12.05 10.11 -4.86
C ALA A 114 -10.55 10.30 -4.52
N CYS A 115 -9.66 9.57 -5.20
CA CYS A 115 -8.22 9.74 -5.07
C CYS A 115 -7.59 10.42 -6.30
N HIS A 116 -8.00 10.08 -7.52
CA HIS A 116 -7.35 10.48 -8.76
C HIS A 116 -7.75 11.88 -9.30
N GLU A 117 -8.52 12.67 -8.54
CA GLU A 117 -8.75 14.08 -8.83
C GLU A 117 -7.51 14.96 -8.59
N ARG A 118 -6.52 14.47 -7.84
CA ARG A 118 -5.24 15.16 -7.55
C ARG A 118 -4.10 14.56 -8.36
N SER A 119 -3.13 15.39 -8.73
CA SER A 119 -1.86 14.90 -9.30
C SER A 119 -1.03 14.20 -8.23
N ASN A 120 -0.25 13.21 -8.65
CA ASN A 120 0.73 12.54 -7.80
C ASN A 120 1.95 13.47 -7.62
N PRO A 121 2.26 13.96 -6.41
CA PRO A 121 3.35 14.91 -6.20
C PRO A 121 4.73 14.25 -6.03
N HIS A 122 4.86 12.92 -6.20
CA HIS A 122 6.10 12.17 -5.91
C HIS A 122 7.19 12.26 -7.00
N ASP A 123 7.28 13.35 -7.78
CA ASP A 123 8.49 13.55 -8.59
C ASP A 123 9.67 13.75 -7.63
N PRO A 124 10.72 12.91 -7.64
CA PRO A 124 11.81 13.00 -6.67
C PRO A 124 12.51 14.37 -6.66
N ARG A 125 12.52 15.09 -7.79
CA ARG A 125 13.17 16.39 -7.92
C ARG A 125 12.34 17.53 -7.34
N GLU A 126 11.02 17.37 -7.30
CA GLU A 126 10.08 18.40 -6.86
C GLU A 126 9.54 18.12 -5.46
N TRP A 127 9.32 16.86 -5.11
CA TRP A 127 8.72 16.44 -3.85
C TRP A 127 9.61 16.77 -2.66
N MET A 128 10.84 16.28 -2.63
CA MET A 128 11.72 16.43 -1.48
C MET A 128 11.90 17.90 -1.04
N PRO A 129 12.16 18.88 -1.94
CA PRO A 129 12.30 20.27 -1.54
C PRO A 129 10.97 20.94 -1.12
N ASN A 130 9.82 20.49 -1.62
CA ASN A 130 8.55 21.19 -1.43
C ASN A 130 7.55 20.50 -0.48
N HIS A 131 7.69 19.20 -0.20
CA HIS A 131 6.72 18.42 0.57
C HIS A 131 6.40 19.02 1.94
N GLY A 132 7.40 19.62 2.61
CA GLY A 132 7.22 20.25 3.91
C GLY A 132 6.45 21.57 3.85
N VAL A 133 6.48 22.27 2.71
CA VAL A 133 5.65 23.46 2.46
C VAL A 133 4.24 23.01 2.11
N ASP A 134 4.11 22.03 1.20
CA ASP A 134 2.83 21.48 0.76
C ASP A 134 2.05 20.85 1.93
N ALA A 135 2.71 20.06 2.78
CA ALA A 135 2.11 19.45 3.96
C ALA A 135 1.66 20.48 5.01
N LYS A 136 2.36 21.63 5.12
CA LYS A 136 1.92 22.73 5.99
C LYS A 136 0.69 23.43 5.44
N GLN A 137 0.52 23.45 4.12
CA GLN A 137 -0.63 24.05 3.47
C GLN A 137 -1.85 23.13 3.56
N ASP A 138 -1.69 21.84 3.23
CA ASP A 138 -2.75 20.83 3.32
C ASP A 138 -2.17 19.39 3.38
N ASP A 139 -1.95 18.87 4.58
CA ASP A 139 -1.50 17.50 4.81
C ASP A 139 -2.55 16.44 4.44
N ARG A 140 -3.84 16.78 4.49
CA ARG A 140 -4.95 15.91 4.07
C ARG A 140 -4.82 15.49 2.61
N GLY A 141 -4.14 16.29 1.79
CA GLY A 141 -3.74 15.95 0.43
C GLY A 141 -2.96 14.63 0.37
N CYS A 142 -1.98 14.47 1.25
CA CYS A 142 -1.15 13.28 1.39
C CYS A 142 -1.90 12.12 2.04
N MET A 143 -2.76 12.43 3.02
CA MET A 143 -3.50 11.42 3.81
C MET A 143 -4.58 10.66 3.02
N VAL A 144 -4.82 11.04 1.76
CA VAL A 144 -5.69 10.25 0.87
C VAL A 144 -5.04 8.97 0.39
N CYS A 145 -3.70 8.94 0.33
CA CYS A 145 -2.95 7.75 -0.02
C CYS A 145 -2.10 7.22 1.14
N HIS A 146 -1.66 8.09 2.05
CA HIS A 146 -0.73 7.74 3.12
C HIS A 146 -1.40 7.80 4.49
N HIS A 147 -0.87 7.03 5.45
CA HIS A 147 -1.24 7.16 6.86
C HIS A 147 -0.22 8.02 7.61
N GLN A 148 -0.58 8.52 8.80
CA GLN A 148 0.29 9.39 9.63
C GLN A 148 1.66 8.77 9.92
N GLU A 149 1.72 7.45 10.06
CA GLU A 149 2.96 6.72 10.28
C GLU A 149 3.99 6.95 9.17
N TYR A 150 3.55 7.27 7.94
CA TYR A 150 4.43 7.62 6.83
C TYR A 150 5.23 8.89 7.14
N CYS A 151 4.56 9.95 7.60
CA CYS A 151 5.22 11.17 8.05
C CYS A 151 6.14 10.88 9.23
N ASP A 152 5.66 10.10 10.19
CA ASP A 152 6.39 9.86 11.43
C ASP A 152 7.68 9.06 11.20
N ASN A 153 7.72 8.17 10.20
CA ASN A 153 8.94 7.42 9.87
C ASN A 153 10.15 8.31 9.55
N CYS A 154 9.91 9.49 8.99
CA CYS A 154 10.95 10.50 8.75
C CYS A 154 10.99 11.57 9.87
N HIS A 155 9.84 12.12 10.25
CA HIS A 155 9.74 13.28 11.13
C HIS A 155 9.79 12.98 12.64
N LYS A 156 9.83 11.70 13.06
CA LYS A 156 10.10 11.32 14.47
C LYS A 156 11.40 11.92 15.01
N ASN A 157 12.40 12.08 14.13
CA ASN A 157 13.63 12.79 14.44
C ASN A 157 13.44 14.26 14.04
N LYS A 158 13.33 15.15 15.03
CA LYS A 158 13.19 16.59 14.78
C LYS A 158 14.31 17.07 13.86
N ASN A 159 13.94 17.81 12.82
CA ASN A 159 14.85 18.40 11.84
C ASN A 159 16.09 19.03 12.55
N PRO A 160 17.31 18.59 12.23
CA PRO A 160 18.51 19.06 12.92
C PRO A 160 18.95 20.46 12.47
N HIS A 161 18.33 21.04 11.43
CA HIS A 161 18.69 22.34 10.88
C HIS A 161 18.31 23.48 11.82
N LYS A 162 19.29 23.91 12.63
CA LYS A 162 19.27 25.18 13.34
C LYS A 162 20.11 26.22 12.58
N VAL A 163 19.94 27.49 12.90
CA VAL A 163 20.69 28.60 12.28
C VAL A 163 22.21 28.42 12.43
N ASP A 164 22.65 27.69 13.45
CA ASP A 164 24.04 27.35 13.75
C ASP A 164 24.44 25.92 13.32
N TYR A 165 23.66 25.25 12.45
CA TYR A 165 23.85 23.84 12.11
C TYR A 165 25.29 23.51 11.68
N LEU A 166 25.93 24.34 10.86
CA LEU A 166 27.32 24.13 10.42
C LEU A 166 28.31 24.04 11.61
N ALA A 167 28.06 24.73 12.72
CA ALA A 167 28.91 24.66 13.90
C ALA A 167 28.67 23.40 14.75
N VAL A 168 27.47 22.81 14.67
CA VAL A 168 27.04 21.72 15.57
C VAL A 168 26.86 20.36 14.89
N HIS A 169 26.91 20.30 13.54
CA HIS A 169 26.61 19.08 12.77
C HIS A 169 27.62 17.94 12.97
N LYS A 170 28.82 18.23 13.49
CA LYS A 170 29.87 17.23 13.76
C LYS A 170 29.41 16.08 14.66
N GLN A 171 28.62 16.37 15.71
CA GLN A 171 28.13 15.35 16.63
C GLN A 171 27.09 14.43 15.97
N PRO A 172 25.96 14.93 15.43
CA PRO A 172 24.97 14.07 14.78
C PRO A 172 25.52 13.32 13.57
N ALA A 173 26.38 13.94 12.75
CA ALA A 173 27.01 13.28 11.61
C ALA A 173 27.94 12.11 12.02
N ARG A 174 28.52 12.16 13.22
CA ARG A 174 29.34 11.06 13.76
C ARG A 174 28.52 9.96 14.41
N THR A 175 27.44 10.32 15.11
CA THR A 175 26.66 9.35 15.89
C THR A 175 25.67 8.58 15.05
N ASP A 176 25.04 9.23 14.07
CA ASP A 176 24.07 8.60 13.16
C ASP A 176 24.01 9.41 11.85
N PRO A 177 24.99 9.24 10.94
CA PRO A 177 24.95 9.90 9.62
C PRO A 177 23.70 9.52 8.81
N GLY A 178 23.08 8.39 9.13
CA GLY A 178 21.84 7.93 8.53
C GLY A 178 20.67 8.89 8.71
N VAL A 179 20.69 9.79 9.70
CA VAL A 179 19.64 10.83 9.84
C VAL A 179 19.70 11.87 8.72
N CYS A 180 20.89 12.18 8.22
CA CYS A 180 21.12 13.13 7.13
C CYS A 180 20.75 12.49 5.80
N ASN A 181 21.14 11.21 5.62
CA ASN A 181 20.93 10.44 4.39
C ASN A 181 19.46 10.14 4.09
N ARG A 182 18.55 10.40 5.04
CA ARG A 182 17.09 10.36 4.81
C ARG A 182 16.61 11.47 3.88
N CYS A 183 17.34 12.58 3.82
CA CYS A 183 16.97 13.76 3.02
C CYS A 183 18.08 14.20 2.05
N HIS A 184 19.34 13.94 2.38
CA HIS A 184 20.51 14.39 1.62
C HIS A 184 21.23 13.22 0.97
N GLU A 185 21.75 13.41 -0.24
CA GLU A 185 22.64 12.45 -0.89
C GLU A 185 24.07 12.60 -0.38
N GLU A 186 24.91 11.59 -0.55
CA GLU A 186 26.32 11.61 -0.14
C GLU A 186 27.09 12.82 -0.70
N GLN A 187 26.76 13.23 -1.92
CA GLN A 187 27.34 14.40 -2.57
C GLN A 187 27.15 15.69 -1.75
N TYR A 188 26.04 15.82 -1.01
CA TYR A 188 25.79 16.98 -0.15
C TYR A 188 26.87 17.15 0.94
N CYS A 189 27.35 16.04 1.51
CA CYS A 189 28.47 16.08 2.44
C CYS A 189 29.76 16.45 1.71
N MET A 190 29.98 15.90 0.52
CA MET A 190 31.20 16.09 -0.26
C MET A 190 31.34 17.48 -0.84
N ASP A 191 30.26 18.23 -1.04
CA ASP A 191 30.28 19.63 -1.47
C ASP A 191 31.12 20.52 -0.55
N CYS A 192 31.25 20.16 0.73
CA CYS A 192 32.09 20.85 1.71
C CYS A 192 33.26 20.01 2.23
N HIS A 193 33.04 18.72 2.53
CA HIS A 193 34.06 17.89 3.17
C HIS A 193 35.20 17.52 2.22
N LEU A 194 34.92 17.33 0.92
CA LEU A 194 35.88 17.06 -0.17
C LEU A 194 36.84 15.86 0.04
N VAL A 195 36.83 15.28 1.23
CA VAL A 195 37.64 14.18 1.75
C VAL A 195 36.73 13.37 2.65
N GLU A 196 36.79 12.05 2.51
CA GLU A 196 36.00 11.12 3.33
C GLU A 196 36.30 11.30 4.82
N THR A 197 35.26 11.45 5.65
CA THR A 197 35.39 11.58 7.11
C THR A 197 34.36 10.69 7.82
N PRO A 198 34.74 9.91 8.86
CA PRO A 198 36.10 9.71 9.38
C PRO A 198 37.04 9.11 8.33
N HIS A 199 38.32 9.51 8.35
CA HIS A 199 39.29 8.98 7.39
C HIS A 199 39.43 7.45 7.55
N PRO A 200 39.62 6.70 6.45
CA PRO A 200 39.76 5.24 6.49
C PRO A 200 41.06 4.80 7.19
N GLU A 201 41.15 3.52 7.57
CA GLU A 201 42.30 2.97 8.32
C GLU A 201 43.63 3.11 7.59
N ASP A 202 43.61 3.08 6.25
CA ASP A 202 44.78 3.20 5.37
C ASP A 202 45.08 4.64 4.93
N TRP A 203 44.37 5.63 5.49
CA TRP A 203 44.48 7.04 5.12
C TRP A 203 45.92 7.57 5.10
N SER A 204 46.79 7.09 5.99
CA SER A 204 48.19 7.51 6.05
C SER A 204 48.97 7.29 4.75
N ASP A 205 48.58 6.30 3.96
CA ASP A 205 49.32 5.87 2.76
C ASP A 205 49.17 6.89 1.61
N TRP A 206 48.10 7.68 1.62
CA TRP A 206 47.76 8.62 0.56
C TRP A 206 47.40 10.03 1.07
N HIS A 207 47.36 10.24 2.39
CA HIS A 207 47.20 11.53 3.07
C HIS A 207 48.04 12.65 2.45
N LYS A 208 49.34 12.40 2.24
CA LYS A 208 50.28 13.39 1.68
C LYS A 208 49.82 13.89 0.31
N GLN A 209 49.31 13.00 -0.53
CA GLN A 209 48.90 13.34 -1.89
C GLN A 209 47.64 14.20 -1.88
N THR A 210 46.70 13.91 -0.99
CA THR A 210 45.46 14.69 -0.79
C THR A 210 45.76 16.07 -0.17
N ALA A 211 46.60 16.13 0.87
CA ALA A 211 46.99 17.38 1.53
C ALA A 211 47.73 18.35 0.59
N MET A 212 48.54 17.85 -0.34
CA MET A 212 49.21 18.67 -1.35
C MET A 212 48.23 19.27 -2.38
N LYS A 213 47.11 18.58 -2.66
CA LYS A 213 46.09 19.05 -3.62
C LYS A 213 45.09 20.00 -3.00
N GLN A 214 44.72 19.80 -1.73
CA GLN A 214 43.61 20.52 -1.09
C GLN A 214 43.90 20.89 0.38
N LYS A 215 45.05 21.53 0.63
CA LYS A 215 45.51 21.92 1.98
C LYS A 215 44.46 22.68 2.80
N GLY A 216 43.67 23.54 2.17
CA GLY A 216 42.66 24.37 2.82
C GLY A 216 41.44 23.59 3.35
N VAL A 217 41.22 22.35 2.91
CA VAL A 217 40.10 21.52 3.40
C VAL A 217 40.44 20.93 4.77
N CYS A 218 41.72 20.63 4.99
CA CYS A 218 42.21 20.00 6.23
C CYS A 218 42.00 20.92 7.45
N VAL A 219 42.18 22.23 7.27
CA VAL A 219 42.08 23.22 8.36
C VAL A 219 40.65 23.51 8.81
N ASN A 220 39.66 23.03 8.04
CA ASN A 220 38.25 23.09 8.45
C ASN A 220 37.95 22.19 9.66
N CYS A 221 38.82 21.20 9.91
CA CYS A 221 38.66 20.22 10.99
C CYS A 221 39.90 20.10 11.89
N HIS A 222 41.09 20.38 11.36
CA HIS A 222 42.38 20.27 12.05
C HIS A 222 43.02 21.66 12.24
N ASP A 223 43.82 21.81 13.28
CA ASP A 223 44.64 23.02 13.44
C ASP A 223 45.77 23.05 12.40
N GLU A 224 46.19 24.24 11.95
CA GLU A 224 47.29 24.38 10.98
C GLU A 224 48.60 23.74 11.45
N SER A 225 48.82 23.65 12.77
CA SER A 225 49.96 22.96 13.36
C SER A 225 50.03 21.48 12.99
N TYR A 226 48.91 20.81 12.67
CA TYR A 226 48.90 19.42 12.22
C TYR A 226 49.69 19.23 10.91
N CYS A 227 49.73 20.25 10.06
CA CYS A 227 50.50 20.21 8.82
C CYS A 227 52.02 20.32 9.04
N THR A 228 52.47 20.75 10.21
CA THR A 228 53.91 20.90 10.52
C THR A 228 54.55 19.60 11.01
N ALA A 229 53.74 18.58 11.29
CA ALA A 229 54.16 17.27 11.79
C ALA A 229 54.16 16.16 10.72
N CYS A 230 53.94 16.49 9.45
CA CYS A 230 53.77 15.54 8.33
C CYS A 230 54.87 15.65 7.28
#